data_AF-A0A524KCQ8-F1
#
_entry.id   AF-A0A524KCQ8-F1
#
_cell.length_a   1.000
_cell.length_b   1.000
_cell.length_c   1.000
_cell.angle_alpha   90.00
_cell.angle_beta   90.00
_cell.angle_gamma   90.00
#
_symmetry.space_group_name_H-M   'P 1'
#
loop_
_entity.id
_entity.type
_entity.pdbx_description
1 polymer ?
#
loop_
_entity_poly.entity_id
_entity_poly.type
_entity_poly.pdbx_seq_one_letter_code
_entity_poly.pdbx_strand_id
1 'polypeptide(L)'
;MYAFTLFLLPLAVPALAAWFPRVGQHPYRMAVRGGLSALPAILVWLALGFAYRPIWGSLIVMPIFLLRFFLIPCGLMAGAYALTSGLRDLERGIGYADLLSFNLGFMAIFNIAHAIALWGDRYYAYTLVLPVLLGATALGFPTLFEEAIRDGMPTGLRWLAAALGGLILASLALSLLFLRLEWLGLVLSAGFAAGSVFLGIKRLSRVR
;
A
#
# COMPACT_ATOMS: atom_id res chain seq x y z
N MET A 1 21.44 -2.52 -6.13
CA MET A 1 20.70 -2.85 -4.89
C MET A 1 19.23 -2.37 -4.88
N TYR A 2 18.79 -1.43 -5.72
CA TYR A 2 17.36 -1.06 -5.89
C TYR A 2 16.55 -2.00 -6.80
N ALA A 3 17.20 -3.06 -7.32
CA ALA A 3 16.60 -3.99 -8.26
C ALA A 3 15.39 -4.73 -7.67
N PHE A 4 15.34 -4.95 -6.36
CA PHE A 4 14.22 -5.64 -5.71
C PHE A 4 12.91 -4.83 -5.81
N THR A 5 12.96 -3.51 -5.55
CA THR A 5 11.77 -2.65 -5.67
C THR A 5 11.40 -2.37 -7.12
N LEU A 6 12.41 -2.18 -7.99
CA LEU A 6 12.24 -1.83 -9.40
C LEU A 6 11.84 -3.01 -10.30
N PHE A 7 12.33 -4.22 -10.03
CA PHE A 7 12.00 -5.39 -10.84
C PHE A 7 10.92 -6.24 -10.20
N LEU A 8 10.98 -6.45 -8.88
CA LEU A 8 10.17 -7.50 -8.27
C LEU A 8 8.72 -7.07 -8.08
N LEU A 9 8.40 -5.80 -7.79
CA LEU A 9 7.01 -5.36 -7.67
C LEU A 9 6.29 -5.22 -9.03
N PRO A 10 6.87 -4.60 -10.07
CA PRO A 10 6.23 -4.50 -11.38
C PRO A 10 6.13 -5.84 -12.11
N LEU A 11 6.97 -6.83 -11.78
CA LEU A 11 6.85 -8.22 -12.28
C LEU A 11 5.95 -9.08 -11.38
N ALA A 12 5.97 -8.89 -10.05
CA ALA A 12 5.13 -9.66 -9.14
C ALA A 12 3.65 -9.30 -9.29
N VAL A 13 3.29 -8.07 -9.66
CA VAL A 13 1.88 -7.72 -9.87
C VAL A 13 1.26 -8.46 -11.07
N PRO A 14 1.86 -8.47 -12.28
CA PRO A 14 1.40 -9.33 -13.37
C PRO A 14 1.54 -10.82 -13.04
N ALA A 15 2.59 -11.25 -12.33
CA ALA A 15 2.75 -12.65 -11.96
C ALA A 15 1.70 -13.12 -10.94
N LEU A 16 1.38 -12.32 -9.92
CA LEU A 16 0.28 -12.57 -8.98
C LEU A 16 -1.06 -12.51 -9.71
N ALA A 17 -1.29 -11.50 -10.56
CA ALA A 17 -2.51 -11.42 -11.36
C ALA A 17 -2.67 -12.61 -12.34
N ALA A 18 -1.58 -13.13 -12.90
CA ALA A 18 -1.57 -14.28 -13.79
C ALA A 18 -1.69 -15.62 -13.05
N TRP A 19 -1.21 -15.72 -11.79
CA TRP A 19 -1.30 -16.93 -10.96
C TRP A 19 -2.67 -17.09 -10.28
N PHE A 20 -3.56 -16.10 -10.37
CA PHE A 20 -4.95 -16.22 -9.92
C PHE A 20 -5.99 -16.36 -11.06
N PRO A 21 -5.81 -17.24 -12.08
CA PRO A 21 -6.57 -17.22 -13.33
C PRO A 21 -7.97 -17.86 -13.23
N ARG A 22 -8.63 -17.86 -12.07
CA ARG A 22 -9.93 -18.56 -11.90
C ARG A 22 -11.10 -17.72 -11.43
N VAL A 23 -10.92 -16.42 -11.16
CA VAL A 23 -11.99 -15.57 -10.64
C VAL A 23 -12.16 -14.33 -11.50
N GLY A 24 -13.14 -14.35 -12.42
CA GLY A 24 -13.66 -13.15 -13.10
C GLY A 24 -12.95 -12.72 -14.39
N GLN A 25 -13.73 -12.12 -15.28
CA GLN A 25 -13.26 -11.59 -16.57
C GLN A 25 -12.47 -10.29 -16.34
N HIS A 26 -11.16 -10.31 -16.63
CA HIS A 26 -10.23 -9.18 -16.78
C HIS A 26 -9.52 -8.58 -15.53
N PRO A 27 -8.90 -9.37 -14.64
CA PRO A 27 -8.06 -8.84 -13.54
C PRO A 27 -6.92 -7.93 -14.05
N TYR A 28 -6.39 -8.25 -15.24
CA TYR A 28 -5.37 -7.43 -15.90
C TYR A 28 -5.87 -6.01 -16.25
N ARG A 29 -7.13 -5.85 -16.65
CA ARG A 29 -7.69 -4.54 -17.03
C ARG A 29 -7.78 -3.61 -15.83
N MET A 30 -8.20 -4.12 -14.67
CA MET A 30 -8.25 -3.34 -13.43
C MET A 30 -6.86 -2.97 -12.94
N ALA A 31 -5.88 -3.88 -13.03
CA ALA A 31 -4.49 -3.57 -12.69
C ALA A 31 -3.90 -2.47 -13.60
N VAL A 32 -4.10 -2.56 -14.92
CA VAL A 32 -3.65 -1.51 -15.86
C VAL A 32 -4.34 -0.18 -15.54
N ARG A 33 -5.65 -0.20 -15.26
CA ARG A 33 -6.39 1.01 -14.86
C ARG A 33 -5.82 1.64 -13.59
N GLY A 34 -5.52 0.82 -12.59
CA GLY A 34 -4.83 1.23 -11.37
C GLY A 34 -3.48 1.88 -11.66
N GLY A 35 -2.65 1.23 -12.48
CA GLY A 35 -1.34 1.76 -12.88
C GLY A 35 -1.43 3.10 -13.62
N LEU A 36 -2.36 3.25 -14.57
CA LEU A 36 -2.59 4.52 -15.27
C LEU A 36 -3.08 5.62 -14.32
N SER A 37 -3.96 5.29 -13.39
CA SER A 37 -4.47 6.23 -12.38
C SER A 37 -3.41 6.65 -11.35
N ALA A 38 -2.32 5.88 -11.21
CA ALA A 38 -1.20 6.26 -10.36
C ALA A 38 -0.41 7.44 -10.93
N LEU A 39 -0.38 7.65 -12.25
CA LEU A 39 0.37 8.75 -12.88
C LEU A 39 -0.06 10.14 -12.37
N PRO A 40 -1.34 10.54 -12.43
CA PRO A 40 -1.77 11.82 -11.86
C PRO A 40 -1.60 11.85 -10.33
N ALA A 41 -1.77 10.73 -9.64
CA ALA A 41 -1.54 10.64 -8.20
C ALA A 41 -0.07 10.90 -7.82
N ILE A 42 0.88 10.43 -8.62
CA ILE A 42 2.31 10.70 -8.44
C ILE A 42 2.59 12.20 -8.60
N LEU A 43 1.93 12.88 -9.53
CA LEU A 43 2.07 14.34 -9.68
C LEU A 43 1.59 15.08 -8.42
N VAL A 44 0.45 14.69 -7.86
CA VAL A 44 -0.06 15.24 -6.60
C VAL A 44 0.92 14.94 -5.46
N TRP A 45 1.42 13.72 -5.37
CA TRP A 45 2.40 13.33 -4.37
C TRP A 45 3.68 14.16 -4.47
N LEU A 46 4.25 14.33 -5.68
CA LEU A 46 5.43 15.16 -5.92
C LEU A 46 5.18 16.63 -5.57
N ALA A 47 4.00 17.18 -5.88
CA ALA A 47 3.63 18.54 -5.51
C ALA A 47 3.59 18.74 -3.98
N LEU A 48 3.21 17.71 -3.22
CA LEU A 48 3.27 17.68 -1.76
C LEU A 48 4.69 17.45 -1.20
N GLY A 49 5.71 17.31 -2.06
CA GLY A 49 7.12 17.07 -1.74
C GLY A 49 7.72 17.88 -0.61
N PHE A 50 7.30 19.14 -0.49
CA PHE A 50 7.79 20.04 0.55
C PHE A 50 7.30 19.66 1.95
N ALA A 51 6.11 19.05 2.06
CA ALA A 51 5.45 18.77 3.34
C ALA A 51 6.06 17.58 4.11
N TYR A 52 6.88 16.75 3.45
CA TYR A 52 7.42 15.51 4.02
C TYR A 52 8.95 15.39 3.91
N ARG A 53 9.67 16.51 3.96
CA ARG A 53 11.14 16.50 4.10
C ARG A 53 11.53 16.02 5.50
N PRO A 54 12.31 14.92 5.63
CA PRO A 54 12.63 14.36 6.94
C PRO A 54 13.57 15.29 7.72
N ILE A 55 13.16 15.60 8.95
CA ILE A 55 14.04 16.19 9.97
C ILE A 55 14.63 15.03 10.77
N TRP A 56 15.82 14.60 10.36
CA TRP A 56 16.49 13.43 10.94
C TRP A 56 16.73 13.59 12.44
N GLY A 57 16.60 12.49 13.19
CA GLY A 57 16.79 12.46 14.64
C GLY A 57 15.62 12.98 15.47
N SER A 58 14.50 13.36 14.86
CA SER A 58 13.30 13.80 15.56
C SER A 58 12.21 12.72 15.56
N LEU A 59 11.31 12.76 16.56
CA LEU A 59 10.09 11.93 16.56
C LEU A 59 9.14 12.28 15.40
N ILE A 60 9.34 13.43 14.74
CA ILE A 60 8.57 13.89 13.58
C ILE A 60 8.83 13.01 12.34
N VAL A 61 9.89 12.20 12.34
CA VAL A 61 10.16 11.23 11.27
C VAL A 61 8.98 10.27 11.07
N MET A 62 8.30 9.87 12.17
CA MET A 62 7.16 8.96 12.11
C MET A 62 5.93 9.53 11.37
N PRO A 63 5.41 10.73 11.69
CA PRO A 63 4.33 11.31 10.90
C PRO A 63 4.76 11.64 9.47
N ILE A 64 6.04 12.00 9.23
CA ILE A 64 6.56 12.23 7.87
C ILE A 64 6.53 10.96 7.03
N PHE A 65 7.00 9.84 7.57
CA PHE A 65 6.95 8.55 6.87
C PHE A 65 5.52 8.05 6.68
N LEU A 66 4.65 8.29 7.66
CA LEU A 66 3.23 7.97 7.57
C LEU A 66 2.62 8.69 6.38
N LEU A 67 2.81 10.01 6.30
CA LEU A 67 2.32 10.81 5.18
C LEU A 67 2.93 10.35 3.85
N ARG A 68 4.25 10.26 3.79
CA ARG A 68 5.00 10.07 2.54
C ARG A 68 4.77 8.70 1.90
N PHE A 69 4.80 7.63 2.69
CA PHE A 69 4.86 6.25 2.18
C PHE A 69 3.53 5.49 2.32
N PHE A 70 2.64 5.93 3.21
CA PHE A 70 1.45 5.15 3.56
C PHE A 70 0.16 5.92 3.33
N LEU A 71 -0.05 7.03 4.04
CA LEU A 71 -1.32 7.76 4.06
C LEU A 71 -1.62 8.43 2.72
N ILE A 72 -0.68 9.18 2.14
CA ILE A 72 -0.89 9.83 0.84
C ILE A 72 -1.08 8.77 -0.27
N PRO A 73 -0.20 7.77 -0.42
CA PRO A 73 -0.38 6.74 -1.45
C PRO A 73 -1.71 5.97 -1.30
N CYS A 74 -2.07 5.53 -0.09
CA CYS A 74 -3.33 4.80 0.13
C CYS A 74 -4.56 5.70 -0.07
N GLY A 75 -4.50 6.96 0.37
CA GLY A 75 -5.59 7.93 0.17
C GLY A 75 -5.80 8.27 -1.29
N LEU A 76 -4.72 8.49 -2.05
CA LEU A 76 -4.78 8.72 -3.49
C LEU A 76 -5.28 7.49 -4.24
N MET A 77 -4.88 6.28 -3.82
CA MET A 77 -5.40 5.04 -4.38
C MET A 77 -6.90 4.90 -4.16
N ALA A 78 -7.38 5.13 -2.93
CA ALA A 78 -8.80 5.08 -2.59
C ALA A 78 -9.61 6.11 -3.39
N GLY A 79 -9.10 7.35 -3.51
CA GLY A 79 -9.71 8.40 -4.32
C GLY A 79 -9.73 8.06 -5.82
N ALA A 80 -8.61 7.56 -6.36
CA ALA A 80 -8.51 7.14 -7.75
C ALA A 80 -9.46 5.98 -8.07
N TYR A 81 -9.58 5.00 -7.17
CA TYR A 81 -10.53 3.90 -7.32
C TYR A 81 -11.98 4.40 -7.32
N ALA A 82 -12.34 5.26 -6.37
CA ALA A 82 -13.68 5.84 -6.27
C ALA A 82 -14.06 6.64 -7.54
N LEU A 83 -13.12 7.43 -8.09
CA LEU A 83 -13.34 8.22 -9.30
C LEU A 83 -13.44 7.38 -10.58
N THR A 84 -12.74 6.25 -10.61
CA THR A 84 -12.64 5.43 -11.83
C THR A 84 -13.67 4.31 -11.84
N SER A 85 -13.68 3.45 -10.82
CA SER A 85 -14.53 2.25 -10.75
C SER A 85 -15.80 2.47 -9.93
N GLY A 86 -15.85 3.49 -9.07
CA GLY A 86 -16.95 3.69 -8.13
C GLY A 86 -16.90 2.71 -6.96
N LEU A 87 -17.79 2.88 -5.99
CA LEU A 87 -17.80 2.11 -4.74
C LEU A 87 -18.96 1.10 -4.62
N ARG A 88 -19.91 1.11 -5.56
CA ARG A 88 -21.15 0.31 -5.49
C ARG A 88 -20.91 -1.21 -5.40
N ASP A 89 -19.91 -1.72 -6.10
CA ASP A 89 -19.60 -3.16 -6.06
C ASP A 89 -18.89 -3.57 -4.76
N LEU A 90 -18.20 -2.63 -4.10
CA LEU A 90 -17.63 -2.83 -2.76
C LEU A 90 -18.70 -2.80 -1.68
N GLU A 91 -19.68 -1.90 -1.79
CA GLU A 91 -20.85 -1.88 -0.90
C GLU A 91 -21.61 -3.21 -0.93
N ARG A 92 -21.68 -3.86 -2.10
CA ARG A 92 -22.30 -5.17 -2.29
C ARG A 92 -21.40 -6.35 -1.88
N GLY A 93 -20.13 -6.11 -1.57
CA GLY A 93 -19.16 -7.15 -1.17
C GLY A 93 -18.72 -8.08 -2.31
N ILE A 94 -18.87 -7.66 -3.57
CA ILE A 94 -18.48 -8.43 -4.77
C ILE A 94 -17.27 -7.84 -5.50
N GLY A 95 -16.91 -6.58 -5.20
CA GLY A 95 -15.83 -5.84 -5.87
C GLY A 95 -14.41 -6.05 -5.35
N TYR A 96 -14.18 -6.98 -4.41
CA TYR A 96 -12.85 -7.15 -3.79
C TYR A 96 -11.74 -7.47 -4.80
N ALA A 97 -11.99 -8.39 -5.73
CA ALA A 97 -10.97 -8.84 -6.69
C ALA A 97 -10.52 -7.69 -7.61
N ASP A 98 -11.47 -6.85 -8.02
CA ASP A 98 -11.21 -5.66 -8.84
C ASP A 98 -10.46 -4.59 -8.05
N LEU A 99 -10.86 -4.34 -6.79
CA LEU A 99 -10.16 -3.43 -5.89
C LEU A 99 -8.72 -3.87 -5.62
N LEU A 100 -8.50 -5.16 -5.34
CA LEU A 100 -7.16 -5.69 -5.13
C LEU A 100 -6.31 -5.55 -6.39
N SER A 101 -6.84 -5.94 -7.55
CA SER A 101 -6.13 -5.85 -8.83
C SER A 101 -5.76 -4.40 -9.15
N PHE A 102 -6.70 -3.48 -8.97
CA PHE A 102 -6.48 -2.05 -9.11
C PHE A 102 -5.40 -1.54 -8.15
N ASN A 103 -5.50 -1.89 -6.86
CA ASN A 103 -4.54 -1.46 -5.85
C ASN A 103 -3.13 -1.97 -6.14
N LEU A 104 -2.99 -3.22 -6.56
CA LEU A 104 -1.69 -3.79 -6.94
C LEU A 104 -1.08 -3.03 -8.12
N GLY A 105 -1.85 -2.77 -9.17
CA GLY A 105 -1.40 -1.97 -10.31
C GLY A 105 -1.01 -0.53 -9.92
N PHE A 106 -1.83 0.11 -9.09
CA PHE A 106 -1.57 1.46 -8.58
C PHE A 106 -0.28 1.51 -7.76
N MET A 107 -0.16 0.64 -6.74
CA MET A 107 0.99 0.59 -5.85
C MET A 107 2.26 0.16 -6.58
N ALA A 108 2.19 -0.68 -7.63
CA ALA A 108 3.37 -1.02 -8.42
C ALA A 108 4.00 0.22 -9.07
N ILE A 109 3.20 1.02 -9.78
CA ILE A 109 3.69 2.25 -10.43
C ILE A 109 4.12 3.28 -9.39
N PHE A 110 3.36 3.42 -8.30
CA PHE A 110 3.70 4.34 -7.21
C PHE A 110 5.01 3.95 -6.50
N ASN A 111 5.26 2.65 -6.32
CA ASN A 111 6.50 2.14 -5.72
C ASN A 111 7.71 2.34 -6.63
N ILE A 112 7.55 2.30 -7.97
CA ILE A 112 8.59 2.72 -8.90
C ILE A 112 8.94 4.20 -8.66
N ALA A 113 7.93 5.07 -8.52
CA ALA A 113 8.15 6.49 -8.24
C ALA A 113 8.87 6.70 -6.89
N HIS A 114 8.50 5.94 -5.84
CA HIS A 114 9.25 5.94 -4.57
C HIS A 114 10.69 5.49 -4.74
N ALA A 115 10.94 4.43 -5.50
CA ALA A 115 12.29 3.92 -5.74
C ALA A 115 13.16 4.94 -6.50
N ILE A 116 12.58 5.65 -7.47
CA ILE A 116 13.26 6.75 -8.18
C ILE A 116 13.54 7.92 -7.23
N ALA A 117 12.58 8.29 -6.39
CA ALA A 117 12.74 9.41 -5.45
C ALA A 117 13.74 9.14 -4.32
N LEU A 118 14.01 7.87 -4.01
CA LEU A 118 15.01 7.42 -3.04
C LEU A 118 16.29 6.92 -3.73
N TRP A 119 16.44 7.21 -5.03
CA TRP A 119 17.59 6.77 -5.79
C TRP A 119 18.87 7.46 -5.29
N GLY A 120 19.81 6.66 -4.80
CA GLY A 120 21.07 7.13 -4.23
C GLY A 120 21.15 7.02 -2.70
N ASP A 121 20.03 6.85 -2.00
CA ASP A 121 20.00 6.64 -0.55
C ASP A 121 20.39 5.20 -0.19
N ARG A 122 21.60 5.01 0.38
CA ARG A 122 22.20 3.69 0.66
C ARG A 122 21.87 3.14 2.05
N TYR A 123 20.61 3.19 2.47
CA TYR A 123 20.19 2.70 3.78
C TYR A 123 19.29 1.48 3.69
N TYR A 124 19.60 0.43 4.48
CA TYR A 124 18.93 -0.88 4.37
C TYR A 124 17.42 -0.81 4.66
N ALA A 125 16.98 0.14 5.50
CA ALA A 125 15.57 0.36 5.76
C ALA A 125 14.80 0.71 4.49
N TYR A 126 15.40 1.51 3.60
CA TYR A 126 14.79 1.88 2.32
C TYR A 126 14.92 0.79 1.26
N THR A 127 15.99 -0.01 1.29
CA THR A 127 16.23 -1.02 0.26
C THR A 127 15.56 -2.36 0.54
N LEU A 128 15.35 -2.72 1.81
CA LEU A 128 14.80 -4.03 2.22
C LEU A 128 13.47 -3.90 2.93
N VAL A 129 13.41 -3.08 3.99
CA VAL A 129 12.23 -3.05 4.87
C VAL A 129 11.06 -2.31 4.21
N LEU A 130 11.30 -1.14 3.62
CA LEU A 130 10.26 -0.34 2.99
C LEU A 130 9.53 -1.10 1.86
N PRO A 131 10.19 -1.78 0.90
CA PRO A 131 9.50 -2.59 -0.10
C PRO A 131 8.59 -3.67 0.49
N VAL A 132 9.03 -4.32 1.58
CA VAL A 132 8.24 -5.36 2.26
C VAL A 132 7.00 -4.73 2.92
N LEU A 133 7.15 -3.60 3.61
CA LEU A 133 6.03 -2.88 4.23
C LEU A 133 5.03 -2.36 3.19
N LEU A 134 5.51 -1.85 2.06
CA LEU A 134 4.66 -1.37 0.97
C LEU A 134 3.92 -2.53 0.29
N GLY A 135 4.60 -3.65 0.03
CA GLY A 135 3.97 -4.86 -0.50
C GLY A 135 2.92 -5.44 0.45
N ALA A 136 3.22 -5.50 1.75
CA ALA A 136 2.28 -5.92 2.77
C ALA A 136 1.05 -5.00 2.85
N THR A 137 1.28 -3.68 2.81
CA THR A 137 0.20 -2.68 2.73
C THR A 137 -0.67 -2.90 1.49
N ALA A 138 -0.06 -3.18 0.33
CA ALA A 138 -0.79 -3.42 -0.91
C ALA A 138 -1.70 -4.66 -0.86
N LEU A 139 -1.40 -5.64 0.01
CA LEU A 139 -2.26 -6.81 0.22
C LEU A 139 -3.30 -6.60 1.34
N GLY A 140 -2.90 -5.96 2.44
CA GLY A 140 -3.76 -5.78 3.61
C GLY A 140 -4.80 -4.66 3.45
N PHE A 141 -4.39 -3.52 2.89
CA PHE A 141 -5.23 -2.32 2.82
C PHE A 141 -6.56 -2.52 2.06
N PRO A 142 -6.60 -3.17 0.88
CA PRO A 142 -7.86 -3.41 0.16
C PRO A 142 -8.92 -4.11 1.00
N THR A 143 -8.51 -5.04 1.85
CA THR A 143 -9.42 -5.81 2.71
C THR A 143 -10.10 -4.91 3.73
N LEU A 144 -9.35 -4.04 4.39
CA LEU A 144 -9.90 -3.12 5.38
C LEU A 144 -10.71 -2.00 4.72
N PHE A 145 -10.30 -1.57 3.53
CA PHE A 145 -11.03 -0.55 2.75
C PHE A 145 -12.38 -1.06 2.24
N GLU A 146 -12.43 -2.29 1.72
CA GLU A 146 -13.69 -2.93 1.31
C GLU A 146 -14.65 -3.05 2.51
N GLU A 147 -14.20 -3.60 3.64
CA GLU A 147 -15.06 -3.77 4.82
C GLU A 147 -15.51 -2.42 5.39
N ALA A 148 -14.67 -1.38 5.31
CA ALA A 148 -15.05 -0.01 5.69
C ALA A 148 -16.20 0.54 4.84
N ILE A 149 -16.16 0.30 3.53
CA ILE A 149 -17.20 0.74 2.60
C ILE A 149 -18.47 -0.10 2.78
N ARG A 150 -18.32 -1.42 2.87
CA ARG A 150 -19.41 -2.37 3.00
C ARG A 150 -20.25 -2.15 4.26
N ASP A 151 -19.59 -1.89 5.39
CA ASP A 151 -20.28 -1.65 6.66
C ASP A 151 -20.95 -0.26 6.70
N GLY A 152 -20.50 0.68 5.86
CA GLY A 152 -20.99 2.05 5.82
C GLY A 152 -20.74 2.84 7.12
N MET A 153 -20.97 4.14 7.12
CA MET A 153 -20.89 4.93 8.37
C MET A 153 -22.14 4.71 9.23
N PRO A 154 -22.01 4.57 10.56
CA PRO A 154 -20.80 4.77 11.38
C PRO A 154 -19.94 3.51 11.57
N THR A 155 -20.47 2.32 11.28
CA THR A 155 -19.86 1.03 11.62
C THR A 155 -18.50 0.82 10.94
N GLY A 156 -18.30 1.37 9.74
CA GLY A 156 -17.06 1.34 8.97
C GLY A 156 -15.89 2.09 9.61
N LEU A 157 -16.14 2.97 10.60
CA LEU A 157 -15.09 3.67 11.34
C LEU A 157 -14.09 2.72 11.99
N ARG A 158 -14.54 1.55 12.47
CA ARG A 158 -13.64 0.55 13.08
C ARG A 158 -12.61 0.02 12.09
N TRP A 159 -13.00 -0.16 10.83
CA TRP A 159 -12.13 -0.66 9.77
C TRP A 159 -11.19 0.41 9.26
N LEU A 160 -11.66 1.67 9.15
CA LEU A 160 -10.80 2.81 8.88
C LEU A 160 -9.78 3.04 10.00
N ALA A 161 -10.21 2.94 11.27
CA ALA A 161 -9.31 3.03 12.41
C ALA A 161 -8.29 1.89 12.42
N ALA A 162 -8.69 0.66 12.09
CA ALA A 162 -7.79 -0.47 11.94
C ALA A 162 -6.79 -0.25 10.79
N ALA A 163 -7.24 0.27 9.64
CA ALA A 163 -6.38 0.60 8.52
C ALA A 163 -5.36 1.67 8.91
N LEU A 164 -5.82 2.78 9.51
CA LEU A 164 -4.97 3.86 9.98
C LEU A 164 -3.96 3.37 11.04
N GLY A 165 -4.41 2.55 12.00
CA GLY A 165 -3.56 1.92 13.00
C GLY A 165 -2.47 1.04 12.36
N GLY A 166 -2.83 0.28 11.32
CA GLY A 166 -1.86 -0.48 10.52
C GLY A 166 -0.83 0.41 9.83
N LEU A 167 -1.26 1.50 9.18
CA LEU A 167 -0.35 2.44 8.52
C LEU A 167 0.57 3.16 9.54
N ILE A 168 0.05 3.52 10.72
CA ILE A 168 0.80 4.07 11.85
C ILE A 168 1.86 3.06 12.31
N LEU A 169 1.48 1.79 12.47
CA LEU A 169 2.39 0.72 12.88
C LEU A 169 3.52 0.53 11.87
N ALA A 170 3.20 0.49 10.57
CA ALA A 170 4.19 0.37 9.50
C ALA A 170 5.16 1.57 9.47
N SER A 171 4.63 2.78 9.63
CA SER A 171 5.44 4.00 9.70
C SER A 171 6.35 4.01 10.94
N LEU A 172 5.81 3.63 12.10
CA LEU A 172 6.57 3.54 13.34
C LEU A 172 7.69 2.50 13.22
N ALA A 173 7.39 1.33 12.67
CA ALA A 173 8.37 0.26 12.45
C ALA A 173 9.52 0.75 11.57
N LEU A 174 9.22 1.46 10.48
CA LEU A 174 10.23 2.06 9.61
C LEU A 174 11.04 3.14 10.35
N SER A 175 10.38 4.01 11.11
CA SER A 175 11.01 5.13 11.83
C SER A 175 11.98 4.67 12.91
N LEU A 176 11.67 3.57 13.61
CA LEU A 176 12.52 2.99 14.65
C LEU A 176 13.90 2.56 14.13
N LEU A 177 13.99 2.15 12.86
CA LEU A 177 15.26 1.86 12.21
C LEU A 177 16.17 3.11 12.17
N PHE A 178 15.59 4.28 11.88
CA PHE A 178 16.34 5.55 11.84
C PHE A 178 16.63 6.13 13.22
N LEU A 179 15.86 5.74 14.26
CA LEU A 179 16.06 6.15 15.64
C LEU A 179 17.04 5.24 16.41
N ARG A 180 17.79 4.37 15.71
CA ARG A 180 18.73 3.39 16.28
C ARG A 180 18.07 2.30 17.15
N LEU A 181 16.75 2.12 17.05
CA LEU A 181 16.00 1.03 17.68
C LEU A 181 15.72 -0.08 16.66
N GLU A 182 16.78 -0.55 16.01
CA GLU A 182 16.70 -1.36 14.79
C GLU A 182 15.98 -2.69 15.02
N TRP A 183 16.31 -3.39 16.11
CA TRP A 183 15.67 -4.66 16.47
C TRP A 183 14.15 -4.53 16.61
N LEU A 184 13.69 -3.51 17.33
CA LEU A 184 12.26 -3.26 17.51
C LEU A 184 11.59 -2.92 16.18
N GLY A 185 12.24 -2.10 15.35
CA GLY A 185 11.76 -1.78 14.01
C GLY A 185 11.62 -3.02 13.11
N LEU A 186 12.58 -3.95 13.16
CA LEU A 186 12.53 -5.20 12.39
C LEU A 186 11.41 -6.12 12.88
N VAL A 187 11.26 -6.30 14.20
CA VAL A 187 10.18 -7.13 14.78
C VAL A 187 8.81 -6.58 14.42
N LEU A 188 8.60 -5.26 14.56
CA LEU A 188 7.33 -4.62 14.19
C LEU A 188 7.08 -4.71 12.68
N SER A 189 8.12 -4.58 11.85
CA SER A 189 7.99 -4.71 10.40
C SER A 189 7.57 -6.13 10.00
N ALA A 190 8.18 -7.15 10.60
CA ALA A 190 7.83 -8.55 10.37
C ALA A 190 6.40 -8.85 10.84
N GLY A 191 6.02 -8.36 12.03
CA GLY A 191 4.67 -8.52 12.56
C GLY A 191 3.60 -7.86 11.69
N PHE A 192 3.85 -6.62 11.25
CA PHE A 192 2.97 -5.92 10.31
C PHE A 192 2.87 -6.69 8.98
N ALA A 193 4.00 -7.07 8.39
CA ALA A 193 4.02 -7.78 7.12
C ALA A 193 3.24 -9.10 7.20
N ALA A 194 3.50 -9.92 8.21
CA ALA A 194 2.78 -11.18 8.43
C ALA A 194 1.27 -10.95 8.63
N GLY A 195 0.89 -9.96 9.44
CA GLY A 195 -0.51 -9.62 9.70
C GLY A 195 -1.25 -9.17 8.44
N SER A 196 -0.68 -8.23 7.68
CA SER A 196 -1.29 -7.71 6.46
C SER A 196 -1.38 -8.76 5.35
N VAL A 197 -0.32 -9.58 5.19
CA VAL A 197 -0.33 -10.71 4.24
C VAL A 197 -1.39 -11.74 4.64
N PHE A 198 -1.47 -12.10 5.92
CA PHE A 198 -2.49 -13.02 6.42
C PHE A 198 -3.91 -12.50 6.15
N LEU A 199 -4.18 -11.22 6.42
CA LEU A 199 -5.47 -10.59 6.14
C LEU A 199 -5.82 -10.66 4.64
N GLY A 200 -4.88 -10.27 3.77
CA GLY A 200 -5.07 -10.29 2.32
C GLY A 200 -5.30 -11.71 1.77
N ILE A 201 -4.46 -12.68 2.16
CA ILE A 201 -4.59 -14.07 1.72
C ILE A 201 -5.88 -14.71 2.24
N LYS A 202 -6.24 -14.48 3.51
CA LYS A 202 -7.48 -15.01 4.10
C LYS A 202 -8.73 -14.46 3.41
N ARG A 203 -8.71 -13.20 2.96
CA ARG A 203 -9.82 -12.64 2.16
C ARG A 203 -9.85 -13.28 0.78
N LEU A 204 -8.71 -13.38 0.10
CA LEU A 204 -8.59 -14.03 -1.20
C LEU A 204 -9.09 -15.47 -1.21
N SER A 205 -8.83 -16.24 -0.14
CA SER A 205 -9.29 -17.63 -0.04
C SER A 205 -10.81 -17.76 0.13
N ARG A 206 -11.52 -16.70 0.53
CA ARG A 206 -12.98 -16.70 0.72
C ARG A 206 -13.75 -16.24 -0.52
N VAL A 207 -13.08 -15.56 -1.45
CA VAL A 207 -13.66 -15.08 -2.71
C VAL A 207 -13.56 -16.15 -3.82
N ARG A 208 -12.80 -17.22 -3.57
CA ARG A 208 -12.79 -18.44 -4.40
C ARG A 208 -13.98 -19.33 -4.07
#